data_AF-A0A941BJK2-F1
#
_entry.id   AF-A0A941BJK2-F1
#
_cell.length_a   1.000
_cell.length_b   1.000
_cell.length_c   1.000
_cell.angle_alpha   90.00
_cell.angle_beta   90.00
_cell.angle_gamma   90.00
#
_symmetry.space_group_name_H-M   'P 1'
#
loop_
_entity.id
_entity.type
_entity.pdbx_description
1 polymer ?
#
loop_
_entity_poly.entity_id
_entity_poly.type
_entity_poly.pdbx_seq_one_letter_code
_entity_poly.pdbx_strand_id
1 'polypeptide(L)'
;MKPTMCFNRPPRWLSMLPWVAALLLAGCAIPKYQPPAGAAISQVRLYTTSSANASVIIGQFPFCGGRKVYRTALLGVANLLSQPETLGMPSPPAVPASQMTEVAIETGRPLSILASSMQTLVISPSAPVFDTCRAEAYFEPQAGERYEAVFERPGTGVCTVSVVQLRAASDGTWTRVPVSSLPKPSQACPN
;
A
#
# COMPACT_ATOMS: atom_id res chain seq x y z
N MET A 1 -36.53 33.21 54.56
CA MET A 1 -37.53 32.18 54.19
C MET A 1 -36.90 31.25 53.16
N LYS A 2 -36.86 29.94 53.44
CA LYS A 2 -36.34 28.88 52.55
C LYS A 2 -37.34 28.56 51.43
N PRO A 3 -36.85 28.19 50.24
CA PRO A 3 -37.40 27.06 49.48
C PRO A 3 -36.27 26.10 49.09
N THR A 4 -36.18 24.91 49.70
CA THR A 4 -36.77 23.63 49.26
C THR A 4 -36.26 23.18 47.90
N MET A 5 -35.27 22.27 47.92
CA MET A 5 -34.78 21.51 46.77
C MET A 5 -35.85 20.53 46.28
N CYS A 6 -36.08 20.46 44.97
CA CYS A 6 -36.69 19.31 44.31
C CYS A 6 -35.60 18.57 43.52
N PHE A 7 -35.15 17.45 44.09
CA PHE A 7 -34.21 16.51 43.48
C PHE A 7 -34.96 15.71 42.40
N ASN A 8 -34.76 16.06 41.13
CA ASN A 8 -35.33 15.29 40.03
C ASN A 8 -34.32 14.20 39.63
N ARG A 9 -34.60 12.94 40.00
CA ARG A 9 -33.82 11.79 39.54
C ARG A 9 -34.05 11.62 38.02
N PRO A 10 -33.01 11.57 37.18
CA PRO A 10 -33.21 11.23 35.78
C PRO A 10 -33.65 9.75 35.65
N PRO A 11 -34.53 9.43 34.69
CA PRO A 11 -35.01 8.08 34.46
C PRO A 11 -33.84 7.16 34.04
N ARG A 12 -33.81 5.96 34.64
CA ARG A 12 -32.78 4.90 34.51
C ARG A 12 -32.59 4.33 33.09
N TRP A 13 -33.23 4.89 32.07
CA TRP A 13 -33.31 4.31 30.72
C TRP A 13 -32.30 4.94 29.77
N LEU A 14 -31.67 6.06 30.14
CA LEU A 14 -30.65 6.73 29.31
C LEU A 14 -29.23 6.15 29.42
N SER A 15 -29.00 5.17 30.29
CA SER A 15 -27.64 4.66 30.55
C SER A 15 -27.14 3.62 29.53
N MET A 16 -27.96 3.20 28.57
CA MET A 16 -27.58 2.20 27.56
C MET A 16 -27.23 2.76 26.18
N LEU A 17 -27.45 4.05 25.91
CA LEU A 17 -27.09 4.65 24.63
C LEU A 17 -25.59 4.92 24.37
N PRO A 18 -24.67 5.06 25.34
CA PRO A 18 -23.29 5.43 24.99
C PRO A 18 -22.47 4.26 24.38
N TRP A 19 -22.91 3.01 24.55
CA TRP A 19 -22.15 1.84 24.07
C TRP A 19 -22.36 1.54 22.58
N VAL A 20 -23.54 1.83 22.04
CA VAL A 20 -23.83 1.59 20.61
C VAL A 20 -23.17 2.64 19.73
N ALA A 21 -23.01 3.88 20.22
CA ALA A 21 -22.32 4.95 19.50
C ALA A 21 -20.81 4.69 19.34
N ALA A 22 -20.17 3.97 20.29
CA ALA A 22 -18.74 3.67 20.24
C ALA A 22 -18.38 2.64 19.15
N LEU A 23 -19.28 1.71 18.83
CA LEU A 23 -19.06 0.70 17.79
C LEU A 23 -19.27 1.25 16.37
N LEU A 24 -20.07 2.31 16.21
CA LEU A 24 -20.32 2.95 14.90
C LEU A 24 -19.23 3.97 14.53
N LEU A 25 -18.44 4.45 15.51
CA LEU A 25 -17.24 5.26 15.28
C LEU A 25 -15.96 4.44 15.14
N ALA A 26 -16.01 3.13 15.41
CA ALA A 26 -15.00 2.17 14.98
C ALA A 26 -15.19 1.89 13.48
N GLY A 27 -15.10 2.95 12.66
CA GLY A 27 -14.89 2.79 11.22
C GLY A 27 -13.74 1.81 11.06
N CYS A 28 -13.98 0.69 10.38
CA CYS A 28 -13.03 -0.41 10.25
C CYS A 28 -11.77 0.10 9.54
N ALA A 29 -10.84 0.67 10.30
CA ALA A 29 -9.52 1.00 9.81
C ALA A 29 -8.85 -0.33 9.48
N ILE A 30 -8.62 -0.55 8.19
CA ILE A 30 -7.86 -1.70 7.73
C ILE A 30 -6.50 -1.63 8.45
N PRO A 31 -6.13 -2.65 9.25
CA PRO A 31 -4.90 -2.60 10.03
C PRO A 31 -3.72 -2.38 9.08
N LYS A 32 -2.96 -1.31 9.31
CA LYS A 32 -1.73 -1.04 8.58
C LYS A 32 -0.73 -2.15 8.91
N TYR A 33 -0.12 -2.74 7.89
CA TYR A 33 0.95 -3.71 8.11
C TYR A 33 2.09 -3.06 8.91
N GLN A 34 2.53 -3.77 9.93
CA GLN A 34 3.74 -3.46 10.68
C GLN A 34 4.63 -4.70 10.62
N PRO A 35 5.94 -4.55 10.30
CA PRO A 35 6.88 -5.65 10.44
C PRO A 35 6.84 -6.22 11.87
N PRO A 36 7.01 -7.53 12.07
CA PRO A 36 7.12 -8.12 13.39
C PRO A 36 8.25 -7.46 14.20
N ALA A 37 8.06 -7.32 15.52
CA ALA A 37 9.10 -6.79 16.39
C ALA A 37 10.36 -7.65 16.31
N GLY A 38 11.52 -7.02 16.08
CA GLY A 38 12.81 -7.70 15.95
C GLY A 38 13.09 -8.32 14.56
N ALA A 39 12.16 -8.20 13.61
CA ALA A 39 12.43 -8.62 12.23
C ALA A 39 13.47 -7.71 11.56
N ALA A 40 14.33 -8.29 10.73
CA ALA A 40 15.16 -7.51 9.82
C ALA A 40 14.27 -6.85 8.75
N ILE A 41 14.46 -5.55 8.52
CA ILE A 41 13.61 -4.74 7.65
C ILE A 41 14.36 -4.11 6.49
N SER A 42 13.65 -3.92 5.38
CA SER A 42 14.03 -3.05 4.25
C SER A 42 12.96 -2.00 4.04
N GLN A 43 13.32 -0.90 3.39
CA GLN A 43 12.35 0.12 2.96
C GLN A 43 12.07 -0.03 1.47
N VAL A 44 10.79 0.00 1.09
CA VAL A 44 10.36 0.02 -0.29
C VAL A 44 9.51 1.25 -0.52
N ARG A 45 9.94 2.10 -1.45
CA ARG A 45 9.12 3.15 -2.03
C ARG A 45 8.42 2.59 -3.25
N LEU A 46 7.11 2.71 -3.28
CA LEU A 46 6.33 2.38 -4.44
C LEU A 46 5.78 3.66 -5.05
N TYR A 47 5.82 3.80 -6.36
CA TYR A 47 5.17 4.92 -7.02
C TYR A 47 4.75 4.61 -8.46
N THR A 48 3.84 5.42 -8.97
CA THR A 48 3.45 5.44 -10.39
C THR A 48 3.96 6.71 -11.04
N THR A 49 4.50 6.61 -12.26
CA THR A 49 4.77 7.77 -13.12
C THR A 49 3.58 8.10 -14.02
N SER A 50 2.59 7.19 -14.09
CA SER A 50 1.35 7.38 -14.82
C SER A 50 0.28 8.02 -13.93
N SER A 51 -0.46 8.99 -14.48
CA SER A 51 -1.53 9.73 -13.79
C SER A 51 -2.87 8.97 -13.69
N ALA A 52 -2.92 7.73 -14.21
CA ALA A 52 -4.12 6.92 -14.23
C ALA A 52 -4.28 6.14 -12.92
N ASN A 53 -5.54 5.90 -12.51
CA ASN A 53 -5.92 5.10 -11.35
C ASN A 53 -5.11 3.80 -11.31
N ALA A 54 -4.07 3.79 -10.51
CA ALA A 54 -3.20 2.64 -10.31
C ALA A 54 -3.45 2.08 -8.91
N SER A 55 -3.07 0.84 -8.69
CA SER A 55 -3.00 0.24 -7.37
C SER A 55 -1.82 -0.70 -7.37
N VAL A 56 -0.96 -0.61 -6.35
CA VAL A 56 0.23 -1.45 -6.25
C VAL A 56 0.24 -2.14 -4.90
N ILE A 57 0.13 -3.45 -4.95
CA ILE A 57 0.06 -4.34 -3.80
C ILE A 57 1.44 -4.96 -3.58
N ILE A 58 1.93 -4.94 -2.34
CA ILE A 58 3.10 -5.75 -1.94
C ILE A 58 2.63 -6.94 -1.10
N GLY A 59 3.12 -8.12 -1.42
CA GLY A 59 2.86 -9.33 -0.64
C GLY A 59 4.09 -10.23 -0.58
N GLN A 60 4.10 -11.15 0.38
CA GLN A 60 5.08 -12.24 0.45
C GLN A 60 4.46 -13.52 -0.13
N PHE A 61 5.22 -14.30 -0.92
CA PHE A 61 4.83 -15.61 -1.46
C PHE A 61 5.64 -16.74 -0.79
N PRO A 62 5.12 -17.99 -0.74
CA PRO A 62 3.91 -18.49 -1.40
C PRO A 62 2.62 -18.40 -0.56
N PHE A 63 1.48 -18.31 -1.27
CA PHE A 63 0.11 -18.33 -0.75
C PHE A 63 -0.30 -19.74 -0.31
N CYS A 64 0.39 -20.33 0.65
CA CYS A 64 0.13 -21.70 1.10
C CYS A 64 -0.45 -21.71 2.51
N GLY A 65 -1.71 -22.16 2.64
CA GLY A 65 -2.31 -22.46 3.94
C GLY A 65 -2.98 -21.30 4.68
N GLY A 66 -3.47 -20.27 3.99
CA GLY A 66 -4.39 -19.28 4.58
C GLY A 66 -3.78 -18.28 5.59
N ARG A 67 -2.47 -18.32 5.86
CA ARG A 67 -1.77 -17.27 6.63
C ARG A 67 -1.46 -16.09 5.72
N LYS A 68 -2.30 -15.06 5.81
CA LYS A 68 -2.19 -13.82 5.03
C LYS A 68 -1.07 -12.94 5.60
N VAL A 69 0.05 -12.79 4.91
CA VAL A 69 1.01 -11.68 5.15
C VAL A 69 0.90 -10.72 3.96
N TYR A 70 -0.13 -9.87 3.98
CA TYR A 70 -0.30 -8.82 2.96
C TYR A 70 -0.05 -7.46 3.58
N ARG A 71 0.80 -6.66 2.93
CA ARG A 71 0.66 -5.20 2.96
C ARG A 71 0.09 -4.75 1.63
N THR A 72 -1.23 -4.74 1.54
CA THR A 72 -1.89 -4.03 0.45
C THR A 72 -1.63 -2.54 0.63
N ALA A 73 -0.80 -1.96 -0.24
CA ALA A 73 -0.77 -0.53 -0.46
C ALA A 73 -1.70 -0.21 -1.64
N LEU A 74 -2.34 0.96 -1.63
CA LEU A 74 -3.06 1.49 -2.79
C LEU A 74 -2.28 2.72 -3.24
N LEU A 75 -1.94 2.83 -4.53
CA LEU A 75 -1.05 3.88 -5.01
C LEU A 75 -1.58 4.53 -6.26
N GLY A 76 -1.72 5.85 -6.25
CA GLY A 76 -2.20 6.55 -7.44
C GLY A 76 -3.69 6.32 -7.72
N VAL A 77 -4.48 5.92 -6.71
CA VAL A 77 -5.91 6.24 -6.72
C VAL A 77 -6.06 7.62 -6.09
N ALA A 78 -6.36 8.62 -6.92
CA ALA A 78 -6.98 9.83 -6.43
C ALA A 78 -8.31 9.41 -5.77
N ASN A 79 -8.34 9.32 -4.44
CA ASN A 79 -9.53 9.17 -3.57
C ASN A 79 -9.93 7.82 -2.95
N LEU A 80 -9.09 6.79 -2.74
CA LEU A 80 -9.51 5.72 -1.83
C LEU A 80 -8.42 5.21 -0.84
N LEU A 81 -8.68 5.46 0.44
CA LEU A 81 -8.38 4.62 1.62
C LEU A 81 -6.93 4.45 2.13
N SER A 82 -5.86 4.87 1.43
CA SER A 82 -4.51 4.89 2.02
C SER A 82 -3.88 6.28 1.94
N GLN A 83 -3.60 6.87 3.09
CA GLN A 83 -2.76 8.07 3.18
C GLN A 83 -1.33 7.71 2.74
N PRO A 84 -0.69 8.54 1.90
CA PRO A 84 0.71 8.39 1.57
C PRO A 84 1.54 8.31 2.85
N GLU A 85 2.32 7.25 2.99
CA GLU A 85 3.27 7.10 4.09
C GLU A 85 4.66 7.44 3.57
N THR A 86 5.41 8.25 4.32
CA THR A 86 6.81 8.57 4.01
C THR A 86 7.68 8.13 5.18
N LEU A 87 8.71 7.36 4.88
CA LEU A 87 9.72 6.87 5.82
C LEU A 87 11.04 7.62 5.69
N GLY A 88 11.06 8.70 4.89
CA GLY A 88 12.21 9.57 4.69
C GLY A 88 13.27 8.95 3.79
N MET A 89 12.89 8.10 2.82
CA MET A 89 13.86 7.59 1.86
C MET A 89 14.49 8.75 1.06
N PRO A 90 15.79 8.69 0.75
CA PRO A 90 16.49 9.74 0.01
C PRO A 90 16.03 9.81 -1.46
N SER A 91 16.42 10.87 -2.16
CA SER A 91 16.18 11.08 -3.60
C SER A 91 14.73 10.80 -4.03
N PRO A 92 13.73 11.55 -3.50
CA PRO A 92 12.34 11.33 -3.86
C PRO A 92 12.12 11.48 -5.37
N PRO A 93 11.29 10.62 -5.99
CA PRO A 93 10.92 10.77 -7.39
C PRO A 93 10.16 12.09 -7.62
N ALA A 94 10.24 12.61 -8.85
CA ALA A 94 9.51 13.82 -9.27
C ALA A 94 8.02 13.52 -9.56
N VAL A 95 7.32 12.91 -8.61
CA VAL A 95 5.89 12.60 -8.69
C VAL A 95 5.16 13.20 -7.48
N PRO A 96 3.87 13.53 -7.59
CA PRO A 96 3.07 13.96 -6.44
C PRO A 96 3.09 12.94 -5.31
N ALA A 97 3.05 13.40 -4.06
CA ALA A 97 3.01 12.51 -2.89
C ALA A 97 1.82 11.54 -2.90
N SER A 98 0.70 11.91 -3.54
CA SER A 98 -0.47 11.03 -3.73
C SER A 98 -0.23 9.83 -4.65
N GLN A 99 0.86 9.84 -5.42
CA GLN A 99 1.27 8.77 -6.32
C GLN A 99 2.40 7.90 -5.75
N MET A 100 2.77 8.13 -4.48
CA MET A 100 3.89 7.47 -3.83
C MET A 100 3.51 6.99 -2.42
N THR A 101 4.08 5.88 -1.99
CA THR A 101 4.13 5.50 -0.58
C THR A 101 5.43 4.80 -0.27
N GLU A 102 5.88 4.90 0.97
CA GLU A 102 7.04 4.18 1.50
C GLU A 102 6.57 3.20 2.55
N VAL A 103 7.11 1.99 2.51
CA VAL A 103 6.73 0.90 3.40
C VAL A 103 7.96 0.19 3.94
N ALA A 104 7.96 -0.08 5.24
CA ALA A 104 8.90 -1.00 5.85
C ALA A 104 8.35 -2.42 5.70
N ILE A 105 9.21 -3.35 5.30
CA ILE A 105 8.86 -4.76 5.06
C ILE A 105 9.94 -5.68 5.59
N GLU A 106 9.54 -6.90 5.98
CA GLU A 106 10.47 -7.94 6.43
C GLU A 106 11.36 -8.42 5.26
N THR A 107 12.61 -8.74 5.57
CA THR A 107 13.63 -9.18 4.61
C THR A 107 13.90 -10.69 4.65
N GLY A 108 14.63 -11.20 3.67
CA GLY A 108 15.00 -12.63 3.61
C GLY A 108 13.87 -13.56 3.15
N ARG A 109 12.83 -13.00 2.53
CA ARG A 109 11.74 -13.74 1.88
C ARG A 109 11.40 -13.10 0.54
N PRO A 110 11.12 -13.91 -0.51
CA PRO A 110 10.66 -13.39 -1.78
C PRO A 110 9.37 -12.58 -1.64
N LEU A 111 9.38 -11.41 -2.26
CA LEU A 111 8.24 -10.50 -2.38
C LEU A 111 7.68 -10.52 -3.78
N SER A 112 6.38 -10.29 -3.86
CA SER A 112 5.68 -9.92 -5.08
C SER A 112 5.21 -8.48 -4.99
N ILE A 113 5.45 -7.73 -6.06
CA ILE A 113 4.80 -6.45 -6.32
C ILE A 113 3.82 -6.67 -7.46
N LEU A 114 2.54 -6.46 -7.16
CA LEU A 114 1.47 -6.54 -8.13
C LEU A 114 0.94 -5.14 -8.37
N ALA A 115 1.15 -4.62 -9.58
CA ALA A 115 0.60 -3.35 -10.01
C ALA A 115 -0.54 -3.58 -11.00
N SER A 116 -1.62 -2.81 -10.86
CA SER A 116 -2.71 -2.78 -11.81
C SER A 116 -3.19 -1.36 -12.02
N SER A 117 -3.64 -1.04 -13.23
CA SER A 117 -4.28 0.24 -13.51
C SER A 117 -5.49 0.06 -14.41
N MET A 118 -6.49 0.90 -14.19
CA MET A 118 -7.71 0.96 -14.99
C MET A 118 -7.91 2.38 -15.49
N GLN A 119 -8.04 2.54 -16.80
CA GLN A 119 -8.31 3.81 -17.45
C GLN A 119 -9.57 3.71 -18.29
N THR A 120 -10.41 4.73 -18.24
CA THR A 120 -11.57 4.83 -19.13
C THR A 120 -11.11 5.41 -20.47
N LEU A 121 -11.25 4.65 -21.54
CA LEU A 121 -11.16 5.11 -22.91
C LEU A 121 -12.54 5.62 -23.32
N VAL A 122 -12.68 6.95 -23.39
CA VAL A 122 -13.92 7.57 -23.86
C VAL A 122 -13.90 7.59 -25.38
N ILE A 123 -14.43 6.53 -26.00
CA ILE A 123 -14.62 6.45 -27.46
C ILE A 123 -16.00 7.04 -27.83
N SER A 124 -16.98 6.92 -26.93
CA SER A 124 -18.29 7.57 -27.01
C SER A 124 -18.84 7.83 -25.59
N PRO A 125 -19.56 8.94 -25.34
CA PRO A 125 -20.22 9.21 -24.05
C PRO A 125 -21.22 8.13 -23.61
N SER A 126 -21.77 7.36 -24.56
CA SER A 126 -22.78 6.31 -24.30
C SER A 126 -22.20 4.91 -24.09
N ALA A 127 -20.90 4.71 -24.33
CA ALA A 127 -20.25 3.41 -24.21
C ALA A 127 -18.77 3.58 -23.80
N PRO A 128 -18.49 3.85 -22.51
CA PRO A 128 -17.12 3.89 -22.02
C PRO A 128 -16.48 2.50 -22.15
N VAL A 129 -15.30 2.45 -22.77
CA VAL A 129 -14.47 1.24 -22.80
C VAL A 129 -13.43 1.36 -21.70
N PHE A 130 -13.25 0.31 -20.90
CA PHE A 130 -12.21 0.29 -19.88
C PHE A 130 -10.98 -0.42 -20.42
N ASP A 131 -9.83 0.22 -20.25
CA ASP A 131 -8.53 -0.35 -20.53
C ASP A 131 -7.85 -0.70 -19.21
N THR A 132 -7.61 -1.99 -19.00
CA THR A 132 -6.99 -2.52 -17.80
C THR A 132 -5.61 -3.06 -18.12
N CYS A 133 -4.65 -2.79 -17.26
CA CYS A 133 -3.31 -3.37 -17.37
C CYS A 133 -2.85 -3.88 -16.01
N ARG A 134 -2.02 -4.94 -16.02
CA ARG A 134 -1.45 -5.57 -14.83
C ARG A 134 0.01 -5.92 -15.09
N ALA A 135 0.87 -5.63 -14.11
CA ALA A 135 2.29 -6.00 -14.13
C ALA A 135 2.70 -6.59 -12.79
N GLU A 136 3.67 -7.49 -12.81
CA GLU A 136 4.19 -8.18 -11.63
C GLU A 136 5.72 -8.14 -11.62
N ALA A 137 6.30 -7.90 -10.45
CA ALA A 137 7.73 -8.09 -10.20
C ALA A 137 7.91 -8.94 -8.95
N TYR A 138 8.96 -9.77 -8.97
CA TYR A 138 9.34 -10.61 -7.85
C TYR A 138 10.79 -10.33 -7.50
N PHE A 139 11.09 -10.15 -6.22
CA PHE A 139 12.46 -9.93 -5.75
C PHE A 139 12.55 -10.24 -4.26
N GLU A 140 13.76 -10.47 -3.76
CA GLU A 140 14.00 -10.68 -2.33
C GLU A 140 14.79 -9.50 -1.77
N PRO A 141 14.21 -8.71 -0.84
CA PRO A 141 14.89 -7.58 -0.26
C PRO A 141 15.92 -8.03 0.79
N GLN A 142 17.01 -7.28 0.86
CA GLN A 142 18.06 -7.47 1.85
C GLN A 142 17.89 -6.49 3.03
N ALA A 143 18.35 -6.91 4.21
CA ALA A 143 18.26 -6.12 5.44
C ALA A 143 18.95 -4.76 5.31
N GLY A 144 18.27 -3.69 5.74
CA GLY A 144 18.80 -2.32 5.73
C GLY A 144 18.81 -1.65 4.34
N GLU A 145 18.48 -2.39 3.29
CA GLU A 145 18.46 -1.86 1.93
C GLU A 145 17.18 -1.08 1.62
N ARG A 146 17.28 -0.25 0.57
CA ARG A 146 16.21 0.63 0.10
C ARG A 146 15.91 0.34 -1.36
N TYR A 147 14.65 0.12 -1.68
CA TYR A 147 14.21 -0.19 -3.03
C TYR A 147 13.12 0.76 -3.50
N GLU A 148 13.07 1.01 -4.79
CA GLU A 148 11.95 1.66 -5.45
C GLU A 148 11.29 0.67 -6.40
N ALA A 149 9.96 0.59 -6.35
CA ALA A 149 9.17 -0.08 -7.35
C ALA A 149 8.41 0.94 -8.18
N VAL A 150 8.69 0.94 -9.48
CA VAL A 150 8.20 1.93 -10.42
C VAL A 150 7.15 1.27 -11.29
N PHE A 151 5.92 1.76 -11.20
CA PHE A 151 4.85 1.37 -12.10
C PHE A 151 4.72 2.38 -13.25
N GLU A 152 4.81 1.89 -14.48
CA GLU A 152 4.71 2.70 -15.68
C GLU A 152 3.66 2.14 -16.63
N ARG A 153 2.91 3.05 -17.26
CA ARG A 153 1.91 2.72 -18.28
C ARG A 153 2.16 3.61 -19.50
N PRO A 154 3.05 3.21 -20.42
CA PRO A 154 3.41 4.03 -21.58
C PRO A 154 2.31 4.08 -22.65
N GLY A 155 1.25 3.26 -22.54
CA GLY A 155 0.14 3.26 -23.49
C GLY A 155 -1.02 2.34 -23.08
N THR A 156 -1.90 2.08 -24.03
CA THR A 156 -3.09 1.23 -23.84
C THR A 156 -2.69 -0.23 -23.70
N GLY A 157 -3.26 -0.94 -22.73
CA GLY A 157 -3.03 -2.38 -22.49
C GLY A 157 -1.61 -2.77 -22.04
N VAL A 158 -0.66 -1.83 -21.99
CA VAL A 158 0.74 -2.10 -21.63
C VAL A 158 1.11 -1.39 -20.35
N CYS A 159 1.62 -2.15 -19.39
CA CYS A 159 2.25 -1.60 -18.20
C CYS A 159 3.43 -2.46 -17.74
N THR A 160 4.34 -1.82 -17.04
CA THR A 160 5.53 -2.45 -16.45
C THR A 160 5.58 -2.13 -14.97
N VAL A 161 6.18 -3.04 -14.22
CA VAL A 161 6.66 -2.76 -12.88
C VAL A 161 8.13 -3.15 -12.83
N SER A 162 8.98 -2.21 -12.46
CA SER A 162 10.42 -2.43 -12.31
C SER A 162 10.81 -2.19 -10.86
N VAL A 163 11.84 -2.91 -10.40
CA VAL A 163 12.40 -2.74 -9.06
C VAL A 163 13.84 -2.29 -9.20
N VAL A 164 14.17 -1.19 -8.54
CA VAL A 164 15.53 -0.65 -8.47
C VAL A 164 15.95 -0.53 -7.01
N GLN A 165 17.23 -0.71 -6.75
CA GLN A 165 17.83 -0.49 -5.43
C GLN A 165 18.42 0.92 -5.39
N LEU A 166 18.16 1.64 -4.31
CA LEU A 166 18.83 2.91 -4.02
C LEU A 166 20.15 2.63 -3.30
N ARG A 167 21.26 2.91 -4.00
CA ARG A 167 22.61 2.79 -3.46
C ARG A 167 23.19 4.18 -3.25
N ALA A 168 23.68 4.43 -2.02
CA ALA A 168 24.49 5.60 -1.76
C ALA A 168 25.84 5.45 -2.49
N ALA A 169 26.19 6.44 -3.30
CA ALA A 169 27.52 6.56 -3.88
C ALA A 169 28.48 7.21 -2.86
N SER A 170 29.77 7.06 -3.10
CA SER A 170 30.83 7.59 -2.22
C SER A 170 30.84 9.12 -2.09
N ASP A 171 30.22 9.83 -3.04
CA ASP A 171 30.07 11.28 -3.08
C ASP A 171 28.80 11.79 -2.36
N GLY A 172 28.04 10.89 -1.72
CA GLY A 172 26.78 11.20 -1.05
C GLY A 172 25.57 11.27 -1.99
N THR A 173 25.75 11.08 -3.30
CA THR A 173 24.63 10.94 -4.24
C THR A 173 23.96 9.58 -4.11
N TRP A 174 22.73 9.46 -4.62
CA TRP A 174 21.99 8.21 -4.63
C TRP A 174 21.77 7.75 -6.06
N THR A 175 22.14 6.50 -6.33
CA THR A 175 22.02 5.87 -7.63
C THR A 175 20.96 4.78 -7.60
N ARG A 176 20.26 4.60 -8.73
CA ARG A 176 19.26 3.56 -8.93
C ARG A 176 19.92 2.41 -9.68
N VAL A 177 20.04 1.27 -9.01
CA VAL A 177 20.64 0.06 -9.59
C VAL A 177 19.52 -0.94 -9.87
N PRO A 178 19.33 -1.41 -11.12
CA PRO A 178 18.31 -2.42 -11.41
C PRO A 178 18.46 -3.67 -10.55
N VAL A 179 17.35 -4.15 -10.01
CA VAL A 179 17.30 -5.44 -9.32
C VAL A 179 16.84 -6.49 -10.31
N SER A 180 17.59 -7.59 -10.42
CA SER A 180 17.17 -8.75 -11.20
C SER A 180 15.87 -9.29 -10.64
N SER A 181 14.83 -9.35 -11.47
CA SER A 181 13.59 -9.99 -11.08
C SER A 181 13.82 -11.48 -10.88
N LEU A 182 13.31 -12.00 -9.77
CA LEU A 182 13.20 -13.44 -9.57
C LEU A 182 12.17 -14.01 -10.55
N PRO A 183 12.35 -15.27 -10.99
CA PRO A 183 11.30 -15.95 -11.74
C PRO A 183 10.03 -15.98 -10.90
N LYS A 184 8.88 -15.92 -11.58
CA LYS A 184 7.58 -16.07 -10.93
C LYS A 184 7.60 -17.36 -10.11
N PRO A 185 7.37 -17.29 -8.78
CA PRO A 185 7.40 -18.48 -7.94
C PRO A 185 6.33 -19.46 -8.45
N SER A 186 6.71 -20.72 -8.62
CA SER A 186 5.75 -21.78 -8.93
C SER A 186 4.74 -21.84 -7.81
N GLN A 187 3.44 -21.78 -8.12
CA GLN A 187 2.33 -21.91 -7.16
C GLN A 187 2.22 -23.32 -6.52
N ALA A 188 3.30 -24.09 -6.47
CA ALA A 188 3.34 -25.37 -5.79
C ALA A 188 3.36 -25.11 -4.27
N CYS A 189 2.17 -25.13 -3.67
CA CYS A 189 2.08 -25.35 -2.24
C CYS A 189 2.47 -26.81 -1.97
N PRO A 190 3.44 -27.06 -1.07
CA PRO A 190 3.65 -28.43 -0.60
C PRO A 190 2.34 -28.92 0.03
N ASN A 191 1.88 -30.08 -0.44
CA ASN A 191 0.73 -30.80 0.12
C ASN A 191 0.99 -31.19 1.58
#